data_AF-A0A950NF67-F1
#
_entry.id   AF-A0A950NF67-F1
#
_cell.length_a   1.000
_cell.length_b   1.000
_cell.length_c   1.000
_cell.angle_alpha   90.00
_cell.angle_beta   90.00
_cell.angle_gamma   90.00
#
_symmetry.space_group_name_H-M   'P 1'
#
loop_
_entity.id
_entity.type
_entity.pdbx_description
1 polymer ?
#
loop_
_entity_poly.entity_id
_entity_poly.type
_entity_poly.pdbx_seq_one_letter_code
_entity_poly.pdbx_strand_id
1 'polypeptide(L)'
;MTIPSPRTRLRRSDCSGPGFRRIRCGRGFSYVDEQGQRITDPEALLRIRELVIPPAWEDVWICSDPNGHLQAAGADAAGRKQ
;
A
#
# COMPACT_ATOMS: atom_id res chain seq x y z
N MET A 1 -27.53 9.42 -29.16
CA MET A 1 -26.14 8.93 -29.04
C MET A 1 -25.80 8.82 -27.57
N THR A 2 -25.93 7.64 -26.99
CA THR A 2 -25.74 7.39 -25.55
C THR A 2 -24.27 7.11 -25.28
N ILE A 3 -23.64 7.93 -24.46
CA ILE A 3 -22.25 7.78 -24.01
C ILE A 3 -22.23 6.59 -23.02
N PRO A 4 -21.51 5.48 -23.28
CA PRO A 4 -21.40 4.43 -22.29
C PRO A 4 -20.53 4.91 -21.12
N SER A 5 -21.08 4.81 -19.90
CA SER A 5 -20.34 5.01 -18.64
C SER A 5 -19.08 4.15 -18.61
N PRO A 6 -17.93 4.64 -18.10
CA PRO A 6 -16.73 3.82 -18.02
C PRO A 6 -17.00 2.66 -17.06
N ARG A 7 -17.07 1.45 -17.62
CA ARG A 7 -17.06 0.20 -16.88
C ARG A 7 -15.82 0.23 -16.00
N THR A 8 -16.01 0.31 -14.69
CA THR A 8 -14.94 0.27 -13.68
C THR A 8 -14.02 -0.89 -13.99
N ARG A 9 -12.88 -0.57 -14.63
CA ARG A 9 -11.82 -1.54 -14.89
C ARG A 9 -11.26 -1.89 -13.53
N LEU A 10 -11.31 -3.15 -13.17
CA LEU A 10 -10.48 -3.70 -12.10
C LEU A 10 -9.03 -3.36 -12.45
N ARG A 11 -8.49 -2.27 -11.89
CA ARG A 11 -7.06 -2.01 -11.98
C ARG A 11 -6.43 -3.08 -11.10
N ARG A 12 -5.74 -4.04 -11.74
CA ARG A 12 -4.82 -4.92 -11.02
C ARG A 12 -3.82 -4.00 -10.34
N SER A 13 -3.99 -3.80 -9.04
CA SER A 13 -2.97 -3.24 -8.18
C SER A 13 -1.89 -4.32 -8.08
N ASP A 14 -1.03 -4.39 -9.08
CA ASP A 14 0.18 -5.18 -8.98
C ASP A 14 1.04 -4.54 -7.89
N CYS A 15 1.44 -5.30 -6.88
CA CYS A 15 2.37 -4.83 -5.83
C CYS A 15 3.75 -4.42 -6.40
N SER A 16 3.94 -4.57 -7.71
CA SER A 16 5.09 -4.12 -8.48
C SER A 16 4.93 -2.73 -9.08
N GLY A 17 3.79 -2.08 -8.86
CA GLY A 17 3.49 -0.72 -9.32
C GLY A 17 3.53 0.34 -8.22
N PRO A 18 3.07 1.56 -8.54
CA PRO A 18 3.08 2.70 -7.62
C PRO A 18 2.37 2.49 -6.29
N GLY A 19 3.14 2.63 -5.20
CA GLY A 19 2.66 2.49 -3.85
C GLY A 19 3.68 2.92 -2.81
N PHE A 20 3.26 2.92 -1.56
CA PHE A 20 4.11 3.18 -0.42
C PHE A 20 4.78 1.89 0.04
N ARG A 21 6.02 2.01 0.50
CA ARG A 21 6.77 0.93 1.13
C ARG A 21 6.95 1.22 2.60
N ARG A 22 6.78 0.18 3.42
CA ARG A 22 7.12 0.24 4.83
C ARG A 22 8.59 -0.09 5.02
N ILE A 23 9.34 0.83 5.62
CA ILE A 23 10.72 0.62 6.02
C ILE A 23 10.83 0.62 7.55
N ARG A 24 11.69 -0.23 8.09
CA ARG A 24 11.98 -0.26 9.53
C ARG A 24 12.91 0.90 9.87
N CYS A 25 12.53 1.73 10.83
CA CYS A 25 13.32 2.88 11.26
C CYS A 25 13.44 2.87 12.79
N GLY A 26 14.60 2.41 13.28
CA GLY A 26 14.88 2.25 14.71
C GLY A 26 13.87 1.32 15.40
N ARG A 27 13.08 1.88 16.33
CA ARG A 27 12.04 1.15 17.09
C ARG A 27 10.67 1.15 16.43
N GLY A 28 10.51 1.83 15.29
CA GLY A 28 9.22 1.97 14.61
C GLY A 28 9.31 1.70 13.11
N PHE A 29 8.26 2.15 12.42
CA PHE A 29 8.14 2.06 10.98
C PHE A 29 8.07 3.46 10.37
N SER A 30 8.71 3.64 9.22
CA SER A 30 8.51 4.79 8.35
C SER A 30 7.95 4.31 7.01
N TYR A 31 7.21 5.18 6.34
CA TYR A 31 6.64 4.89 5.04
C TYR A 31 7.33 5.77 4.02
N VAL A 32 7.70 5.19 2.88
CA VAL A 32 8.32 5.89 1.77
C VAL A 32 7.51 5.66 0.51
N ASP A 33 7.54 6.59 -0.42
CA ASP A 33 6.99 6.38 -1.77
C ASP A 33 7.95 5.52 -2.63
N GLU A 34 7.60 5.36 -3.91
CA GLU A 34 8.43 4.65 -4.88
C GLU A 34 9.79 5.31 -5.14
N GLN A 35 9.88 6.62 -4.93
CA GLN A 35 11.09 7.42 -5.12
C GLN A 35 11.99 7.37 -3.88
N GLY A 36 11.53 6.72 -2.79
CA GLY A 36 12.20 6.66 -1.50
C GLY A 36 11.96 7.90 -0.64
N GLN A 37 11.06 8.79 -1.05
CA GLN A 37 10.69 9.98 -0.31
C GLN A 37 9.80 9.57 0.87
N ARG A 38 10.11 10.08 2.07
CA ARG A 38 9.32 9.78 3.26
C ARG A 38 7.91 10.38 3.16
N ILE A 39 6.90 9.54 3.38
CA ILE A 39 5.52 9.98 3.54
C ILE A 39 5.37 10.65 4.91
N THR A 40 5.11 11.95 4.89
CA THR A 40 4.77 12.74 6.08
C THR A 40 3.30 13.16 6.10
N ASP A 41 2.55 12.79 5.06
CA ASP A 41 1.15 13.13 4.92
C ASP A 41 0.31 12.45 6.01
N PRO A 42 -0.41 13.22 6.84
CA PRO A 42 -1.16 12.66 7.97
C PRO A 42 -2.35 11.80 7.51
N GLU A 43 -3.00 12.11 6.38
CA GLU A 43 -4.13 11.32 5.88
C GLU A 43 -3.66 9.95 5.40
N ALA A 44 -2.55 9.90 4.66
CA ALA A 44 -1.92 8.66 4.25
C ALA A 44 -1.50 7.82 5.47
N LEU A 45 -0.85 8.44 6.47
CA LEU A 45 -0.44 7.75 7.68
C LEU A 45 -1.61 7.21 8.51
N LEU A 46 -2.72 7.95 8.59
CA LEU A 46 -3.95 7.48 9.25
C LEU A 46 -4.51 6.26 8.52
N ARG A 47 -4.67 6.34 7.20
CA ARG A 47 -5.15 5.21 6.40
C ARG A 47 -4.29 3.97 6.55
N ILE A 48 -2.96 4.13 6.53
CA ILE A 48 -2.04 3.00 6.72
C ILE A 48 -2.23 2.36 8.11
N ARG A 49 -2.51 3.15 9.14
CA ARG A 49 -2.80 2.63 10.49
C ARG A 49 -4.14 1.87 10.52
N GLU A 50 -5.14 2.32 9.77
CA GLU A 50 -6.44 1.64 9.65
C GLU A 50 -6.36 0.30 8.92
N LEU A 51 -5.34 0.07 8.09
CA LEU A 51 -5.12 -1.22 7.42
C LEU A 51 -4.64 -2.33 8.37
N VAL A 52 -4.30 -2.00 9.63
CA VAL A 52 -3.85 -2.97 10.67
C VAL A 52 -2.77 -3.93 10.14
N ILE A 53 -1.76 -3.38 9.47
CA ILE A 53 -0.68 -4.18 8.89
C ILE A 53 0.19 -4.76 10.02
N PRO A 54 0.28 -6.09 10.17
CA PRO A 54 1.03 -6.70 11.26
C PRO A 54 2.49 -6.24 11.28
N PRO A 55 3.09 -6.00 12.47
CA PRO A 55 4.49 -5.58 12.58
C PRO A 55 5.47 -6.67 12.13
N ALA A 56 5.01 -7.93 12.05
CA ALA A 56 5.79 -9.09 11.61
C ALA A 56 5.90 -9.20 10.08
N TRP A 57 5.16 -8.38 9.31
CA TRP A 57 5.26 -8.41 7.85
C TRP A 57 6.54 -7.71 7.36
N GLU A 58 7.19 -8.31 6.38
CA GLU A 58 8.35 -7.77 5.67
C GLU A 58 7.97 -7.44 4.22
N ASP A 59 8.78 -6.61 3.56
CA ASP A 59 8.54 -6.15 2.18
C ASP A 59 7.11 -5.65 1.92
N VAL A 60 6.55 -4.89 2.88
CA VAL A 60 5.18 -4.41 2.79
C VAL A 60 5.07 -3.32 1.72
N TRP A 61 4.22 -3.60 0.73
CA TRP A 61 3.71 -2.65 -0.25
C TRP A 61 2.30 -2.21 0.16
N ILE A 62 2.02 -0.92 0.02
CA ILE A 62 0.74 -0.32 0.36
C ILE A 62 0.28 0.50 -0.83
N CYS A 63 -0.96 0.34 -1.26
CA CYS A 63 -1.51 1.11 -2.35
C CYS A 63 -1.70 2.57 -1.92
N SER A 64 -1.31 3.51 -2.78
CA SER A 64 -1.56 4.94 -2.58
C SER A 64 -3.04 5.29 -2.79
N ASP A 65 -3.75 4.53 -3.62
CA ASP A 65 -5.15 4.81 -3.96
C ASP A 65 -6.14 4.10 -2.99
N PRO A 66 -7.11 4.82 -2.40
CA PRO A 66 -8.14 4.24 -1.54
C PRO A 66 -9.07 3.24 -2.20
N ASN A 67 -9.23 3.30 -3.52
CA ASN A 67 -10.06 2.39 -4.29
C ASN A 67 -9.25 1.27 -4.96
N GLY A 68 -7.98 1.12 -4.56
CA GLY A 68 -7.16 -0.02 -4.96
C GLY A 68 -7.80 -1.34 -4.56
N HIS A 69 -7.82 -2.31 -5.48
CA HIS A 69 -8.38 -3.64 -5.20
C HIS A 69 -7.56 -4.41 -4.16
N LEU A 70 -6.27 -4.09 -4.07
CA LEU A 70 -5.37 -4.56 -3.03
C LEU A 70 -4.81 -3.34 -2.31
N GLN A 71 -5.10 -3.23 -1.02
CA GLN A 71 -4.71 -2.07 -0.21
C GLN A 71 -3.31 -2.21 0.36
N ALA A 72 -2.93 -3.44 0.75
CA ALA A 72 -1.60 -3.76 1.21
C ALA A 72 -1.26 -5.20 0.86
N ALA A 73 0.03 -5.45 0.66
CA ALA A 73 0.59 -6.77 0.47
C ALA A 73 1.94 -6.83 1.18
N GLY A 74 2.33 -8.01 1.62
CA GLY A 74 3.63 -8.21 2.26
C GLY A 74 3.93 -9.68 2.44
N ALA A 75 5.16 -9.99 2.82
CA ALA A 75 5.53 -11.31 3.30
C ALA A 75 5.26 -11.39 4.79
N ASP A 76 4.55 -12.42 5.26
CA ASP A 76 4.46 -12.70 6.69
C ASP A 76 5.78 -13.25 7.25
N ALA A 77 5.89 -13.37 8.58
CA ALA A 77 7.07 -13.96 9.23
C ALA A 77 7.28 -15.45 8.88
N ALA A 78 6.32 -16.10 8.21
CA ALA A 78 6.43 -17.45 7.68
C ALA A 78 6.80 -17.47 6.18
N GLY A 79 7.14 -16.31 5.59
CA GLY A 79 7.55 -16.16 4.19
C GLY A 79 6.40 -16.28 3.17
N ARG A 80 5.14 -16.23 3.61
CA ARG A 80 3.96 -16.31 2.73
C ARG A 80 3.53 -14.91 2.30
N LYS A 81 3.25 -14.73 1.01
CA LYS A 81 2.66 -13.49 0.49
C LYS A 81 1.17 -13.45 0.85
N GLN A 82 0.75 -12.35 1.46
CA GLN A 82 -0.65 -12.04 1.81
C GLN A 82 -1.22 -10.95 0.92
#